data_AF-A0A1M5K8L3-F1
#
_entry.id   AF-A0A1M5K8L3-F1
#
_cell.length_a   1.000
_cell.length_b   1.000
_cell.length_c   1.000
_cell.angle_alpha   90.00
_cell.angle_beta   90.00
_cell.angle_gamma   90.00
#
_symmetry.space_group_name_H-M   'P 1'
#
loop_
_entity.id
_entity.type
_entity.pdbx_description
1 polymer ?
#
loop_
_entity_poly.entity_id
_entity_poly.type
_entity_poly.pdbx_seq_one_letter_code
_entity_poly.pdbx_strand_id
1 'polypeptide(L)'
;MTKIDKCIVFSMLNVVLVFFIIFKTVINFYLFVAVIIVLCIISNNLINKNILKIGSLGKNYFFGITFPMIINAFFLINYITSMNPIKETYCFTNMIAEVGGRNSHQKGKTTYIYLSGNAYEYSYMTRSFFIDYKRMWGNNQIIYTFERGVFGLKVRKDFKFIYNKNCEEN
;
A
#
# COMPACT_ATOMS: atom_id res chain seq x y z
N MET A 1 -17.85 -25.53 10.59
CA MET A 1 -16.66 -24.96 9.93
C MET A 1 -15.42 -25.58 10.55
N THR A 2 -14.65 -26.34 9.77
CA THR A 2 -13.45 -27.04 10.25
C THR A 2 -12.31 -26.06 10.54
N LYS A 3 -11.24 -26.51 11.22
CA LYS A 3 -10.04 -25.70 11.44
C LYS A 3 -9.41 -25.26 10.12
N ILE A 4 -9.45 -26.11 9.09
CA ILE A 4 -8.89 -25.86 7.77
C ILE A 4 -9.71 -24.79 7.04
N ASP A 5 -11.05 -24.87 7.08
CA ASP A 5 -11.93 -23.87 6.46
C ASP A 5 -11.65 -22.47 7.03
N LYS A 6 -11.45 -22.37 8.35
CA LYS A 6 -11.11 -21.10 9.01
C LYS A 6 -9.79 -20.55 8.51
N CYS A 7 -8.77 -21.39 8.35
CA CYS A 7 -7.48 -20.97 7.80
C CYS A 7 -7.63 -20.38 6.39
N ILE A 8 -8.39 -21.06 5.52
CA ILE A 8 -8.59 -20.63 4.13
C ILE A 8 -9.31 -19.29 4.09
N VAL A 9 -10.43 -19.16 4.81
CA VAL A 9 -11.25 -17.94 4.82
C VAL A 9 -10.45 -16.75 5.36
N PHE A 10 -9.76 -16.90 6.49
CA PHE A 10 -8.96 -15.80 7.04
C PHE A 10 -7.74 -15.46 6.19
N SER A 11 -7.15 -16.44 5.50
CA SER A 11 -6.06 -16.18 4.54
C SER A 11 -6.56 -15.35 3.35
N MET A 12 -7.69 -15.75 2.75
CA MET A 12 -8.32 -14.98 1.66
C MET A 12 -8.69 -13.57 2.12
N LEU A 13 -9.29 -13.43 3.30
CA LEU A 13 -9.64 -12.15 3.88
C LEU A 13 -8.40 -11.27 4.08
N ASN A 14 -7.29 -11.83 4.58
CA ASN A 14 -6.03 -11.09 4.73
C ASN A 14 -5.54 -10.51 3.40
N VAL A 15 -5.56 -11.31 2.33
CA VAL A 15 -5.15 -10.85 0.99
C VAL A 15 -6.04 -9.70 0.54
N VAL A 16 -7.37 -9.84 0.65
CA VAL A 16 -8.32 -8.79 0.28
C VAL A 16 -8.05 -7.50 1.07
N LEU A 17 -7.89 -7.58 2.39
CA LEU A 17 -7.66 -6.39 3.23
C LEU A 17 -6.34 -5.68 2.89
N VAL A 18 -5.28 -6.42 2.55
CA VAL A 18 -4.01 -5.83 2.10
C VAL A 18 -4.23 -4.95 0.87
N PHE A 19 -4.89 -5.47 -0.18
CA PHE A 19 -5.12 -4.74 -1.43
C PHE A 19 -6.08 -3.56 -1.25
N PHE A 20 -7.15 -3.71 -0.46
CA PHE A 20 -8.18 -2.68 -0.35
C PHE A 20 -7.85 -1.58 0.68
N ILE A 21 -6.98 -1.86 1.64
CA ILE A 21 -6.75 -0.97 2.80
C ILE A 21 -5.28 -0.57 2.91
N ILE A 22 -4.38 -1.53 3.04
CA ILE A 22 -2.95 -1.22 3.25
C ILE A 22 -2.40 -0.46 2.04
N PHE A 23 -2.74 -0.89 0.82
CA PHE A 23 -2.26 -0.23 -0.40
C PHE A 23 -2.85 1.17 -0.62
N LYS A 24 -3.94 1.51 0.07
CA LYS A 24 -4.47 2.89 0.09
C LYS A 24 -3.79 3.75 1.15
N THR A 25 -3.09 3.16 2.11
CA THR A 25 -2.43 3.91 3.17
C THR A 25 -1.07 4.41 2.68
N VAL A 26 -0.80 5.69 2.88
CA VAL A 26 0.43 6.34 2.45
C VAL A 26 1.51 6.08 3.49
N ILE A 27 2.36 5.12 3.21
CA ILE A 27 3.46 4.70 4.09
C ILE A 27 4.76 4.57 3.29
N ASN A 28 5.87 4.87 3.96
CA ASN A 28 7.20 4.55 3.48
C ASN A 28 7.42 3.03 3.56
N PHE A 29 7.67 2.41 2.41
CA PHE A 29 7.81 0.97 2.26
C PHE A 29 8.94 0.39 3.11
N TYR A 30 10.11 1.03 3.14
CA TYR A 30 11.25 0.55 3.93
C TYR A 30 10.96 0.60 5.43
N LEU A 31 10.35 1.71 5.88
CA LEU A 31 9.93 1.85 7.27
C LEU A 31 8.88 0.79 7.63
N PHE A 32 7.90 0.53 6.75
CA PHE A 32 6.90 -0.50 6.95
C PHE A 32 7.51 -1.88 7.13
N VAL A 33 8.39 -2.28 6.22
CA VAL A 33 9.07 -3.58 6.27
C VAL A 33 9.90 -3.69 7.56
N ALA A 34 10.65 -2.64 7.93
CA ALA A 34 11.42 -2.62 9.16
C ALA A 34 10.53 -2.81 10.40
N VAL A 35 9.41 -2.08 10.49
CA VAL A 35 8.46 -2.20 11.60
C VAL A 35 7.86 -3.61 11.65
N ILE A 36 7.47 -4.20 10.51
CA ILE A 36 6.93 -5.56 10.47
C ILE A 36 7.98 -6.58 10.95
N ILE A 37 9.25 -6.46 10.53
CA ILE A 37 10.33 -7.34 11.00
C ILE A 37 10.49 -7.24 12.52
N VAL A 38 10.55 -6.01 13.05
CA VAL A 38 10.66 -5.77 14.50
C VAL A 38 9.47 -6.38 15.25
N LEU A 39 8.25 -6.17 14.77
CA LEU A 39 7.04 -6.76 15.36
C LEU A 39 7.05 -8.29 15.33
N CYS A 40 7.56 -8.90 14.25
CA CYS A 40 7.72 -10.35 14.16
C CYS A 40 8.72 -10.87 15.20
N ILE A 41 9.86 -10.20 15.38
CA ILE A 41 10.88 -10.56 16.37
C ILE A 41 10.31 -10.44 17.80
N ILE A 42 9.67 -9.32 18.11
CA ILE A 42 9.03 -9.10 19.42
C ILE A 42 7.98 -10.17 19.67
N SER A 43 7.09 -10.43 18.72
CA SER A 43 6.04 -11.45 18.85
C SER A 43 6.66 -12.82 19.10
N ASN A 44 7.69 -13.22 18.33
CA ASN A 44 8.36 -14.51 18.51
C ASN A 44 8.99 -14.65 19.90
N ASN A 45 9.62 -13.60 20.40
CA ASN A 45 10.18 -13.57 21.75
C ASN A 45 9.10 -13.67 22.83
N LEU A 46 7.99 -12.95 22.69
CA LEU A 46 6.86 -13.00 23.63
C LEU A 46 6.19 -14.38 23.64
N ILE A 47 6.09 -15.03 22.49
CA ILE A 47 5.61 -16.40 22.36
C ILE A 47 6.56 -17.38 23.06
N ASN A 48 7.87 -17.27 22.81
CA ASN A 48 8.86 -18.16 23.43
C ASN A 48 8.89 -18.03 24.96
N LYS A 49 8.62 -16.82 25.48
CA LYS A 49 8.49 -16.55 26.91
C LYS A 49 7.13 -16.93 27.49
N ASN A 50 6.24 -17.56 26.70
CA ASN A 50 4.85 -17.90 27.08
C ASN A 50 3.99 -16.71 27.54
N ILE A 51 4.37 -15.47 27.20
CA ILE A 51 3.57 -14.27 27.48
C ILE A 51 2.38 -14.22 26.52
N LEU A 52 2.64 -14.48 25.22
CA LEU A 52 1.59 -14.67 24.22
C LEU A 52 1.28 -16.16 24.09
N LYS A 53 0.12 -16.56 24.63
CA LYS A 53 -0.37 -17.94 24.49
C LYS A 53 -0.87 -18.16 23.06
N ILE A 54 -0.16 -18.99 22.31
CA ILE A 54 -0.63 -19.45 21.00
C ILE A 54 -1.59 -20.60 21.22
N GLY A 55 -2.76 -20.54 20.58
CA GLY A 55 -3.74 -21.62 20.62
C GLY A 55 -3.23 -22.91 19.97
N SER A 56 -4.10 -23.94 19.93
CA SER A 56 -3.78 -25.28 19.42
C SER A 56 -3.28 -25.37 17.96
N LEU A 57 -3.27 -24.25 17.21
CA LEU A 57 -2.82 -24.18 15.81
C LEU A 57 -1.33 -23.83 15.66
N GLY A 58 -0.65 -23.47 16.76
CA GLY A 58 0.80 -23.28 16.78
C GLY A 58 1.31 -22.00 16.09
N LYS A 59 2.64 -21.83 16.11
CA LYS A 59 3.34 -20.61 15.65
C LYS A 59 3.10 -20.29 14.17
N ASN A 60 3.06 -21.31 13.33
CA ASN A 60 2.90 -21.12 11.88
C ASN A 60 1.56 -20.48 11.55
N TYR A 61 0.49 -20.91 12.23
CA TYR A 61 -0.83 -20.28 12.09
C TYR A 61 -0.83 -18.83 12.60
N PHE A 62 -0.17 -18.58 13.73
CA PHE A 62 -0.06 -17.23 14.27
C PHE A 62 0.62 -16.27 13.28
N PHE A 63 1.81 -16.60 12.78
CA PHE A 63 2.53 -15.72 11.86
C PHE A 63 1.94 -15.68 10.45
N GLY A 64 1.34 -16.78 9.98
CA GLY A 64 0.76 -16.84 8.64
C GLY A 64 -0.62 -16.21 8.52
N ILE A 65 -1.41 -16.17 9.61
CA ILE A 65 -2.83 -15.79 9.54
C ILE A 65 -3.19 -14.75 10.60
N THR A 66 -2.96 -15.05 11.88
CA THR A 66 -3.41 -14.18 12.98
C THR A 66 -2.67 -12.84 12.99
N PHE A 67 -1.34 -12.86 12.83
CA PHE A 67 -0.51 -11.67 12.82
C PHE A 67 -0.84 -10.74 11.65
N PRO A 68 -0.92 -11.21 10.39
CA PRO A 68 -1.41 -10.40 9.27
C PRO A 68 -2.81 -9.83 9.51
N MET A 69 -3.71 -10.59 10.15
CA MET A 69 -5.07 -10.11 10.50
C MET A 69 -5.02 -8.94 11.48
N ILE A 70 -4.16 -9.00 12.50
CA ILE A 70 -3.98 -7.90 13.46
C ILE A 70 -3.47 -6.64 12.75
N ILE A 71 -2.48 -6.79 11.87
CA ILE A 71 -1.95 -5.68 11.08
C ILE A 71 -3.04 -5.10 10.17
N ASN A 72 -3.78 -5.95 9.46
CA ASN A 72 -4.91 -5.53 8.62
C ASN A 72 -6.00 -4.82 9.42
N ALA A 73 -6.33 -5.30 10.63
CA ALA A 73 -7.30 -4.66 11.50
C ALA A 73 -6.85 -3.27 11.95
N PHE A 74 -5.57 -3.09 12.29
CA PHE A 74 -4.98 -1.79 12.60
C PHE A 74 -5.17 -0.80 11.44
N PHE A 75 -4.85 -1.22 10.21
CA PHE A 75 -5.03 -0.38 9.02
C PHE A 75 -6.51 -0.14 8.69
N LEU A 76 -7.38 -1.12 8.92
CA LEU A 76 -8.82 -1.00 8.72
C LEU A 76 -9.41 0.06 9.66
N ILE A 77 -9.03 0.03 10.94
CA ILE A 77 -9.43 1.06 11.90
C ILE A 77 -8.97 2.43 11.43
N ASN A 78 -7.70 2.55 11.01
CA ASN A 78 -7.19 3.80 10.46
C ASN A 78 -7.99 4.29 9.23
N TYR A 79 -8.38 3.37 8.35
CA TYR A 79 -9.14 3.68 7.14
C TYR A 79 -10.59 4.09 7.41
N ILE A 80 -11.27 3.44 8.34
CA ILE A 80 -12.67 3.74 8.70
C ILE A 80 -12.75 5.04 9.49
N THR A 81 -11.79 5.27 10.40
CA THR A 81 -11.73 6.48 11.23
C THR A 81 -11.11 7.67 10.52
N SER A 82 -10.73 7.53 9.24
CA SER A 82 -10.15 8.62 8.48
C SER A 82 -11.18 9.70 8.23
N MET A 83 -10.78 10.95 8.48
CA MET A 83 -11.61 12.13 8.33
C MET A 83 -10.77 13.28 7.74
N ASN A 84 -11.44 14.40 7.46
CA ASN A 84 -10.84 15.65 6.98
C ASN A 84 -10.11 15.47 5.64
N PRO A 85 -10.85 15.47 4.53
CA PRO A 85 -10.25 15.31 3.21
C PRO A 85 -9.37 16.50 2.85
N ILE A 86 -8.11 16.22 2.53
CA ILE A 86 -7.11 17.17 2.06
C ILE A 86 -6.76 16.79 0.62
N LYS A 87 -6.84 17.76 -0.28
CA LYS A 87 -6.40 17.60 -1.66
C LYS A 87 -4.94 18.02 -1.78
N GLU A 88 -4.13 17.17 -2.38
CA GLU A 88 -2.73 17.47 -2.68
C GLU A 88 -2.50 17.28 -4.18
N THR A 89 -1.90 18.27 -4.82
CA THR A 89 -1.73 18.33 -6.28
C THR A 89 -0.25 18.30 -6.63
N TYR A 90 0.12 17.45 -7.58
CA TYR A 90 1.51 17.26 -8.00
C TYR A 90 1.58 17.14 -9.52
N CYS A 91 2.59 17.77 -10.13
CA CYS A 91 2.98 17.44 -11.48
C CYS A 91 3.65 16.06 -11.47
N PHE A 92 3.47 15.28 -12.53
CA PHE A 92 4.05 13.94 -12.59
C PHE A 92 4.70 13.63 -13.92
N THR A 93 5.71 12.76 -13.89
CA THR A 93 6.35 12.18 -15.07
C THR A 93 6.31 10.67 -14.99
N ASN A 94 6.06 10.02 -16.13
CA ASN A 94 5.98 8.57 -16.19
C ASN A 94 7.38 7.97 -16.15
N MET A 95 7.55 6.89 -15.39
CA MET A 95 8.72 6.05 -15.53
C MET A 95 8.67 5.35 -16.89
N ILE A 96 9.77 5.44 -17.64
CA ILE A 96 9.97 4.75 -18.91
C ILE A 96 10.73 3.47 -18.62
N ALA A 97 10.21 2.33 -19.04
CA ALA A 97 10.87 1.04 -18.95
C ALA A 97 11.05 0.42 -20.33
N GLU A 98 12.06 -0.43 -20.50
CA GLU A 98 12.17 -1.27 -21.69
C GLU A 98 11.04 -2.32 -21.65
N VAL A 99 10.20 -2.28 -22.66
CA VAL A 99 9.08 -3.19 -22.88
C VAL A 99 9.31 -3.89 -24.21
N GLY A 100 9.73 -5.14 -24.17
CA GLY A 100 9.91 -5.94 -25.38
C GLY A 100 10.53 -7.30 -25.08
N GLY A 101 10.40 -8.22 -26.03
CA GLY A 101 11.08 -9.52 -25.96
C GLY A 101 12.59 -9.36 -26.10
N ARG A 102 13.33 -10.47 -25.94
CA ARG A 102 14.80 -10.52 -25.94
C ARG A 102 15.52 -9.79 -27.11
N ASN A 103 14.81 -9.53 -28.22
CA ASN A 103 15.32 -8.86 -29.43
C ASN A 103 14.62 -7.53 -29.75
N SER A 104 13.80 -6.98 -28.85
CA SER A 104 13.06 -5.72 -29.05
C SER A 104 13.30 -4.79 -27.86
N HIS A 105 14.06 -3.73 -28.07
CA HIS A 105 14.32 -2.67 -27.07
C HIS A 105 13.34 -1.50 -27.25
N GLN A 106 12.03 -1.78 -27.21
CA GLN A 106 11.04 -0.70 -27.21
C GLN A 106 10.97 -0.07 -25.82
N LYS A 107 10.89 1.25 -25.76
CA LYS A 107 10.71 2.00 -24.50
C LYS A 107 9.25 2.37 -24.34
N GLY A 108 8.66 2.04 -23.20
CA GLY A 108 7.25 2.26 -22.90
C GLY A 108 7.05 2.94 -21.56
N LYS A 109 6.03 3.79 -21.50
CA LYS A 109 5.61 4.42 -20.25
C LYS A 109 4.93 3.38 -19.35
N THR A 110 5.38 3.29 -18.11
CA THR A 110 4.76 2.44 -17.09
C THR A 110 3.66 3.22 -16.35
N THR A 111 2.89 2.53 -15.51
CA THR A 111 1.93 3.14 -14.56
C THR A 111 2.59 3.75 -13.33
N TYR A 112 3.92 3.59 -13.17
CA TYR A 112 4.66 4.25 -12.10
C TYR A 112 4.91 5.71 -12.48
N ILE A 113 4.60 6.62 -11.55
CA ILE A 113 4.80 8.07 -11.73
C ILE A 113 5.78 8.63 -10.70
N TYR A 114 6.68 9.49 -11.17
CA TYR A 114 7.47 10.38 -10.32
C TYR A 114 6.68 11.65 -10.10
N LEU A 115 6.64 12.13 -8.85
CA LEU A 115 5.91 13.33 -8.48
C LEU A 115 6.90 14.48 -8.23
N SER A 116 6.53 15.68 -8.63
CA SER A 116 7.27 16.92 -8.38
C SER A 116 7.71 17.03 -6.91
N GLY A 117 8.94 17.52 -6.68
CA GLY A 117 9.52 17.63 -5.34
C GLY A 117 9.80 16.28 -4.65
N ASN A 118 9.89 15.19 -5.42
CA ASN A 118 10.05 13.82 -4.91
C ASN A 118 8.97 13.38 -3.91
N ALA A 119 7.76 13.94 -4.01
CA ALA A 119 6.67 13.61 -3.10
C ALA A 119 6.38 12.10 -3.12
N TYR A 120 6.36 11.48 -1.94
CA TYR A 120 6.09 10.05 -1.77
C TYR A 120 7.10 9.08 -2.41
N GLU A 121 8.38 9.45 -2.48
CA GLU A 121 9.46 8.61 -3.05
C GLU A 121 9.41 7.15 -2.62
N TYR A 122 9.29 6.93 -1.32
CA TYR A 122 9.29 5.60 -0.73
C TYR A 122 7.88 5.00 -0.57
N SER A 123 6.83 5.66 -1.07
CA SER A 123 5.46 5.14 -1.08
C SER A 123 5.10 4.60 -2.45
N TYR A 124 5.68 3.45 -2.80
CA TYR A 124 5.44 2.77 -4.08
C TYR A 124 3.95 2.61 -4.38
N MET A 125 3.15 2.22 -3.38
CA MET A 125 1.71 1.99 -3.57
C MET A 125 0.95 3.25 -3.99
N THR A 126 1.39 4.43 -3.52
CA THR A 126 0.81 5.72 -3.88
C THR A 126 1.14 6.13 -5.32
N ARG A 127 2.33 5.72 -5.80
CA ARG A 127 2.90 6.11 -7.11
C ARG A 127 2.64 5.13 -8.25
N SER A 128 2.13 3.92 -7.99
CA SER A 128 1.88 2.93 -9.06
C SER A 128 0.58 2.15 -8.93
N PHE A 129 0.12 1.87 -7.71
CA PHE A 129 -0.96 0.91 -7.52
C PHE A 129 -2.35 1.53 -7.79
N PHE A 130 -3.16 0.78 -8.53
CA PHE A 130 -4.49 1.21 -9.02
C PHE A 130 -4.47 2.44 -9.93
N ILE A 131 -3.32 2.84 -10.49
CA ILE A 131 -3.25 3.87 -11.52
C ILE A 131 -3.71 3.27 -12.85
N ASP A 132 -4.81 3.79 -13.38
CA ASP A 132 -5.29 3.44 -14.72
C ASP A 132 -4.49 4.20 -15.77
N TYR A 133 -3.74 3.44 -16.59
CA TYR A 133 -2.94 3.99 -17.67
C TYR A 133 -3.74 4.87 -18.64
N LYS A 134 -5.00 4.50 -18.94
CA LYS A 134 -5.85 5.28 -19.85
C LYS A 134 -6.19 6.65 -19.28
N ARG A 135 -6.41 6.74 -17.96
CA ARG A 135 -6.70 8.01 -17.27
C ARG A 135 -5.47 8.90 -17.18
N MET A 136 -4.29 8.30 -17.14
CA MET A 136 -3.02 9.01 -17.10
C MET A 136 -2.59 9.54 -18.48
N TRP A 137 -2.97 8.85 -19.57
CA TRP A 137 -2.58 9.21 -20.92
C TRP A 137 -3.02 10.62 -21.30
N GLY A 138 -2.07 11.46 -21.73
CA GLY A 138 -2.31 12.86 -22.11
C GLY A 138 -2.41 13.84 -20.94
N ASN A 139 -2.30 13.36 -19.69
CA ASN A 139 -2.28 14.18 -18.49
C ASN A 139 -0.86 14.27 -17.91
N ASN A 140 -0.58 15.31 -17.13
CA ASN A 140 0.73 15.57 -16.51
C ASN A 140 0.62 16.08 -15.06
N GLN A 141 -0.60 16.15 -14.52
CA GLN A 141 -0.87 16.50 -13.13
C GLN A 141 -1.80 15.47 -12.48
N ILE A 142 -1.52 15.14 -11.22
CA ILE A 142 -2.36 14.28 -10.38
C ILE A 142 -2.82 15.05 -9.15
N ILE A 143 -4.10 14.92 -8.85
CA ILE A 143 -4.73 15.45 -7.64
C ILE A 143 -5.12 14.26 -6.78
N TYR A 144 -4.45 14.07 -5.66
CA TYR A 144 -4.83 13.09 -4.65
C TYR A 144 -5.81 13.69 -3.66
N THR A 145 -6.79 12.90 -3.23
CA THR A 145 -7.62 13.20 -2.06
C THR A 145 -7.24 12.24 -0.95
N PHE A 146 -6.61 12.80 0.09
CA PHE A 146 -6.20 12.06 1.27
C PHE A 146 -7.09 12.39 2.45
N GLU A 147 -7.30 11.41 3.32
CA GLU A 147 -7.84 11.63 4.66
C GLU A 147 -6.81 11.17 5.70
N ARG A 148 -6.93 11.66 6.94
CA ARG A 148 -6.05 11.22 8.03
C ARG A 148 -6.85 10.36 9.00
N GLY A 149 -6.37 9.15 9.25
CA GLY A 149 -6.92 8.26 10.27
C GLY A 149 -6.51 8.66 11.69
N VAL A 150 -7.10 7.96 12.68
CA VAL A 150 -6.86 8.22 14.11
C VAL A 150 -5.39 8.08 14.52
N PHE A 151 -4.60 7.28 13.79
CA PHE A 151 -3.17 7.12 14.03
C PHE A 151 -2.30 8.13 13.26
N GLY A 152 -2.91 9.15 12.65
CA GLY A 152 -2.23 10.17 11.85
C GLY A 152 -1.77 9.71 10.48
N LEU A 153 -2.00 8.43 10.12
CA LEU A 153 -1.63 7.87 8.83
C LEU A 153 -2.57 8.39 7.74
N LYS A 154 -1.99 8.96 6.67
CA LYS A 154 -2.71 9.42 5.49
C LYS A 154 -3.23 8.22 4.70
N VAL A 155 -4.46 8.33 4.21
CA VAL A 155 -5.13 7.31 3.41
C VAL A 155 -5.61 7.95 2.12
N ARG A 156 -5.21 7.40 0.96
CA ARG A 156 -5.70 7.80 -0.35
C ARG A 156 -7.13 7.30 -0.54
N LYS A 157 -8.07 8.23 -0.65
CA LYS A 157 -9.48 7.91 -0.94
C LYS A 157 -9.78 7.96 -2.43
N ASP A 158 -9.28 8.98 -3.10
CA ASP A 158 -9.49 9.20 -4.53
C ASP A 158 -8.27 9.86 -5.17
N PHE A 159 -8.19 9.80 -6.49
CA PHE A 159 -7.19 10.52 -7.28
C PHE A 159 -7.73 10.83 -8.68
N LYS A 160 -7.34 11.99 -9.21
CA LYS A 160 -7.75 12.44 -10.55
C LYS A 160 -6.54 12.91 -11.33
N PHE A 161 -6.51 12.56 -12.60
CA PHE A 161 -5.51 13.04 -13.55
C PHE A 161 -6.10 14.17 -14.36
N ILE A 162 -5.33 15.25 -14.51
CA ILE A 162 -5.67 16.38 -15.37
C ILE A 162 -4.42 16.84 -16.12
N TYR A 163 -4.65 17.48 -17.25
CA TYR A 163 -3.62 18.16 -17.99
C TYR A 163 -3.54 19.61 -17.49
N ASN A 164 -2.32 20.06 -17.19
CA ASN A 164 -2.04 21.41 -16.75
C ASN A 164 -0.80 21.92 -17.47
N LYS A 165 -0.96 23.04 -18.19
CA LYS A 165 0.13 23.67 -18.95
C LYS A 165 1.30 24.10 -18.05
N ASN A 166 1.05 24.42 -16.78
CA ASN A 166 2.10 24.81 -15.84
C ASN A 166 2.93 23.61 -15.36
N CYS A 167 2.46 22.38 -15.56
CA CYS A 167 3.22 21.15 -15.31
C CYS A 167 4.02 20.71 -16.54
N GLU A 168 3.91 21.43 -17.66
CA GLU A 168 4.90 21.38 -18.74
C GLU A 168 6.08 22.26 -18.29
N GLU A 169 6.87 21.79 -17.34
CA GLU A 169 8.15 22.43 -17.05
C GLU A 169 9.18 21.99 -18.09
N ASN A 170 9.80 23.00 -18.73
CA ASN A 170 11.04 23.04 -19.52
C ASN A 170 11.85 21.73 -19.69
#